data_AF-A0A9E5P8B3-F1
#
_entry.id   AF-A0A9E5P8B3-F1
#
_cell.length_a   1.000
_cell.length_b   1.000
_cell.length_c   1.000
_cell.angle_alpha   90.00
_cell.angle_beta   90.00
_cell.angle_gamma   90.00
#
_symmetry.space_group_name_H-M   'P 1'
#
loop_
_entity.id
_entity.type
_entity.pdbx_description
1 polymer ?
#
loop_
_entity_poly.entity_id
_entity_poly.type
_entity_poly.pdbx_seq_one_letter_code
_entity_poly.pdbx_strand_id
1 'polypeptide(L)'
;MMWRTGILNGLLAALAAIALAGCAGQAKEPESLVRKLEDRGYAVGEQVKRVQNYRLHGWHYLDDWHVIMLSGPSEAYLISLRQSCRDLRGAERLAFSTTVSDLTDKDKVMVRGPSGMVETCYINTLHRLQRKRTEAVSE
;
A
#
# COMPACT_ATOMS: atom_id res chain seq x y z
N MET A 1 -18.02 21.00 70.05
CA MET A 1 -17.05 20.60 69.00
C MET A 1 -17.35 19.15 68.67
N MET A 2 -18.27 18.78 67.77
CA MET A 2 -18.42 19.15 66.36
C MET A 2 -17.14 18.86 65.57
N TRP A 3 -17.10 17.70 64.90
CA TRP A 3 -17.15 17.62 63.43
C TRP A 3 -17.53 16.22 62.94
N ARG A 4 -18.60 16.19 62.14
CA ARG A 4 -19.21 15.04 61.48
C ARG A 4 -18.68 14.96 60.04
N THR A 5 -18.41 13.73 59.62
CA THR A 5 -18.61 13.21 58.25
C THR A 5 -17.89 13.90 57.10
N GLY A 6 -16.68 13.42 56.79
CA GLY A 6 -16.07 13.51 55.46
C GLY A 6 -16.62 12.41 54.55
N ILE A 7 -17.81 12.62 53.99
CA ILE A 7 -18.42 11.75 52.98
C ILE A 7 -18.92 12.68 51.88
N LEU A 8 -18.07 13.16 50.99
CA LEU A 8 -18.49 13.82 49.73
C LEU A 8 -17.27 14.29 48.93
N ASN A 9 -16.35 13.40 48.56
CA ASN A 9 -15.39 13.74 47.48
C ASN A 9 -14.76 12.54 46.76
N GLY A 10 -15.33 11.34 46.89
CA GLY A 10 -14.77 10.10 46.32
C GLY A 10 -15.41 9.65 45.00
N LEU A 11 -16.25 10.47 44.35
CA LEU A 11 -17.14 10.00 43.27
C LEU A 11 -17.07 10.80 41.96
N LEU A 12 -16.00 11.59 41.76
CA LEU A 12 -15.81 12.41 40.55
C LEU A 12 -14.53 12.09 39.76
N ALA A 13 -13.82 11.01 40.10
CA ALA A 13 -12.52 10.66 39.47
C ALA A 13 -12.56 9.39 38.61
N ALA A 14 -13.73 8.85 38.27
CA ALA A 14 -13.84 7.53 37.64
C ALA A 14 -14.30 7.51 36.16
N LEU A 15 -14.53 8.66 35.51
CA LEU A 15 -15.23 8.70 34.21
C LEU A 15 -14.45 9.26 33.01
N ALA A 16 -13.14 9.53 33.11
CA ALA A 16 -12.39 10.20 32.04
C ALA A 16 -11.38 9.32 31.26
N ALA A 17 -11.33 8.00 31.46
CA ALA A 17 -10.18 7.19 31.04
C ALA A 17 -10.37 6.23 29.84
N ILE A 18 -11.44 6.31 29.04
CA ILE A 18 -11.71 5.30 27.96
C ILE A 18 -11.88 5.91 26.55
N ALA A 19 -11.22 7.03 26.25
CA ALA A 19 -11.41 7.69 24.94
C ALA A 19 -10.29 7.50 23.90
N LEU A 20 -9.29 6.63 24.11
CA LEU A 20 -8.15 6.49 23.19
C LEU A 20 -7.79 5.02 22.90
N ALA A 21 -8.75 4.20 22.51
CA ALA A 21 -8.47 3.02 21.67
C ALA A 21 -8.39 3.47 20.20
N GLY A 22 -7.45 4.38 19.91
CA GLY A 22 -7.18 4.90 18.57
C GLY A 22 -6.49 3.85 17.70
N CYS A 23 -6.97 3.71 16.47
CA CYS A 23 -6.55 2.76 15.45
C CYS A 23 -5.01 2.70 15.27
N ALA A 24 -4.36 1.69 15.84
CA ALA A 24 -2.98 1.35 15.50
C ALA A 24 -2.90 -0.07 14.91
N GLY A 25 -3.81 -0.36 13.97
CA GLY A 25 -3.62 -1.43 13.00
C GLY A 25 -2.67 -0.98 11.89
N GLN A 26 -1.52 -0.42 12.25
CA GLN A 26 -0.51 -0.03 11.26
C GLN A 26 0.35 -1.26 11.02
N ALA A 27 -0.04 -2.06 10.02
CA ALA A 27 0.83 -3.09 9.49
C ALA A 27 2.18 -2.42 9.20
N LYS A 28 3.21 -2.82 9.96
CA LYS A 28 4.57 -2.32 9.81
C LYS A 28 5.03 -2.78 8.44
N GLU A 29 4.81 -1.97 7.41
CA GLU A 29 5.36 -2.24 6.08
C GLU A 29 6.85 -2.53 6.27
N PRO A 30 7.37 -3.60 5.68
CA PRO A 30 8.76 -3.94 5.86
C PRO A 30 9.58 -2.73 5.42
N GLU A 31 10.42 -2.20 6.30
CA GLU A 31 11.21 -0.97 6.12
C GLU A 31 11.92 -0.92 4.74
N SER A 32 12.24 -2.10 4.20
CA SER A 32 12.79 -2.28 2.85
C SER A 32 11.87 -1.85 1.71
N LEU A 33 10.55 -2.04 1.81
CA LEU A 33 9.59 -1.66 0.76
C LEU A 33 9.46 -0.14 0.68
N VAL A 34 9.28 0.50 1.84
CA VAL A 34 9.19 1.96 1.95
C VAL A 34 10.43 2.59 1.33
N ARG A 35 11.63 2.12 1.71
CA ARG A 35 12.88 2.61 1.13
C ARG A 35 12.95 2.45 -0.40
N LYS A 36 12.57 1.29 -0.94
CA LYS A 36 12.56 1.06 -2.40
C LYS A 36 11.60 1.98 -3.16
N LEU A 37 10.48 2.35 -2.54
CA LEU A 37 9.53 3.31 -3.08
C LEU A 37 10.11 4.73 -3.04
N GLU A 38 10.71 5.10 -1.91
CA GLU A 38 11.35 6.41 -1.72
C GLU A 38 12.51 6.63 -2.71
N ASP A 39 13.36 5.62 -2.92
CA ASP A 39 14.43 5.64 -3.92
C ASP A 39 13.91 5.88 -5.35
N ARG A 40 12.62 5.58 -5.59
CA ARG A 40 11.92 5.82 -6.86
C ARG A 40 11.09 7.11 -6.85
N GLY A 41 11.18 7.91 -5.79
CA GLY A 41 10.45 9.16 -5.64
C GLY A 41 8.96 8.98 -5.33
N TYR A 42 8.58 7.87 -4.71
CA TYR A 42 7.19 7.59 -4.33
C TYR A 42 7.00 7.43 -2.82
N ALA A 43 5.79 7.70 -2.37
CA ALA A 43 5.25 7.33 -1.07
C ALA A 43 3.94 6.54 -1.27
N VAL A 44 3.64 5.62 -0.35
CA VAL A 44 2.37 4.88 -0.36
C VAL A 44 1.24 5.84 0.02
N GLY A 45 0.23 5.93 -0.82
CA GLY A 45 -0.99 6.68 -0.57
C GLY A 45 -2.17 5.77 -0.23
N GLU A 46 -3.37 6.25 -0.56
CA GLU A 46 -4.63 5.57 -0.25
C GLU A 46 -4.74 4.19 -0.91
N GLN A 47 -5.22 3.21 -0.15
CA GLN A 47 -5.64 1.93 -0.70
C GLN A 47 -6.93 2.09 -1.50
N VAL A 48 -6.91 1.68 -2.77
CA VAL A 48 -8.09 1.74 -3.65
C VAL A 48 -8.62 0.34 -3.91
N LYS A 49 -9.93 0.22 -4.13
CA LYS A 49 -10.54 -1.07 -4.52
C LYS A 49 -10.38 -1.38 -6.02
N ARG A 50 -10.15 -0.35 -6.83
CA ARG A 50 -9.96 -0.48 -8.27
C ARG A 50 -9.18 0.68 -8.87
N VAL A 51 -8.47 0.41 -9.96
CA VAL A 51 -7.95 1.42 -10.88
C VAL A 51 -8.90 1.47 -12.07
N GLN A 52 -9.61 2.58 -12.19
CA GLN A 52 -10.56 2.77 -13.28
C GLN A 52 -9.85 3.03 -14.60
N ASN A 53 -10.46 2.60 -15.71
CA ASN A 53 -9.93 2.82 -17.06
C ASN A 53 -8.47 2.35 -17.19
N TYR A 54 -8.21 1.11 -16.78
CA TYR A 54 -6.85 0.57 -16.69
C TYR A 54 -6.04 0.83 -17.96
N ARG A 55 -4.83 1.38 -17.77
CA ARG A 55 -3.79 1.56 -18.77
C ARG A 55 -2.47 1.20 -18.13
N LEU A 56 -1.65 0.44 -18.86
CA LEU A 56 -0.28 0.09 -18.45
C LEU A 56 0.70 0.85 -19.35
N HIS A 57 1.29 1.91 -18.81
CA HIS A 57 2.35 2.66 -19.47
C HIS A 57 3.74 2.08 -19.17
N GLY A 58 3.88 1.40 -18.04
CA GLY A 58 5.13 0.80 -17.61
C GLY A 58 5.00 0.20 -16.22
N TRP A 59 6.06 -0.45 -15.76
CA TRP A 59 6.10 -1.04 -14.44
C TRP A 59 7.53 -1.05 -13.88
N HIS A 60 7.65 -1.13 -12.55
CA HIS A 60 8.93 -1.30 -11.88
C HIS A 60 8.87 -2.42 -10.84
N TYR A 61 9.82 -3.35 -10.94
CA TYR A 61 10.08 -4.36 -9.92
C TYR A 61 10.49 -3.69 -8.60
N LEU A 62 9.91 -4.17 -7.49
CA LEU A 62 10.36 -3.85 -6.13
C LEU A 62 10.89 -5.11 -5.43
N ASP A 63 10.08 -6.16 -5.39
CA ASP A 63 10.43 -7.50 -4.93
C ASP A 63 9.43 -8.51 -5.50
N ASP A 64 9.53 -9.77 -5.08
CA ASP A 64 8.68 -10.86 -5.59
C ASP A 64 7.22 -10.76 -5.10
N TRP A 65 6.87 -9.75 -4.30
CA TRP A 65 5.51 -9.51 -3.77
C TRP A 65 4.92 -8.16 -4.20
N HIS A 66 5.74 -7.26 -4.75
CA HIS A 66 5.35 -5.89 -5.01
C HIS A 66 5.85 -5.39 -6.36
N VAL A 67 4.97 -4.71 -7.10
CA VAL A 67 5.30 -4.03 -8.35
C VAL A 67 4.68 -2.64 -8.39
N ILE A 68 5.40 -1.67 -8.93
CA ILE A 68 4.82 -0.37 -9.28
C ILE A 68 4.21 -0.49 -10.68
N MET A 69 2.95 -0.13 -10.82
CA MET A 69 2.28 0.04 -12.11
C MET A 69 2.18 1.53 -12.44
N LEU A 70 2.63 1.93 -13.63
CA LEU A 70 2.45 3.27 -14.16
C LEU A 70 1.22 3.31 -15.07
N SER A 71 0.25 4.15 -14.74
CA SER A 71 -0.99 4.34 -15.51
C SER A 71 -1.07 5.67 -16.24
N GLY A 72 -0.10 6.55 -16.03
CA GLY A 72 0.03 7.82 -16.75
C GLY A 72 1.21 8.65 -16.22
N PRO A 73 1.40 9.89 -16.70
CA PRO A 73 2.53 10.74 -16.30
C PRO A 73 2.62 11.00 -14.79
N SER A 74 1.47 11.17 -14.15
CA SER A 74 1.31 11.46 -12.73
C SER A 74 0.57 10.36 -11.96
N GLU A 75 0.29 9.22 -12.60
CA GLU A 75 -0.52 8.15 -12.01
C GLU A 75 0.31 6.87 -11.90
N ALA A 76 0.56 6.46 -10.67
CA ALA A 76 1.25 5.23 -10.34
C ALA A 76 0.54 4.54 -9.18
N TYR A 77 0.63 3.21 -9.16
CA TYR A 77 0.00 2.37 -8.17
C TYR A 77 1.00 1.32 -7.67
N LEU A 78 1.02 1.07 -6.36
CA LEU A 78 1.66 -0.08 -5.78
C LEU A 78 0.67 -1.25 -5.83
N ILE A 79 1.10 -2.32 -6.47
CA ILE A 79 0.36 -3.57 -6.54
C ILE A 79 1.06 -4.57 -5.62
N SER A 80 0.36 -5.00 -4.58
CA SER A 80 0.83 -6.06 -3.68
C SER A 80 0.19 -7.38 -4.09
N LEU A 81 0.96 -8.46 -4.06
CA LEU A 81 0.54 -9.79 -4.48
C LEU A 81 0.19 -10.67 -3.28
N ARG A 82 -0.71 -11.64 -3.47
CA ARG A 82 -1.12 -12.59 -2.42
C ARG A 82 -0.08 -13.66 -2.15
N GLN A 83 0.80 -13.90 -3.12
CA GLN A 83 1.88 -14.87 -3.05
C GLN A 83 3.13 -14.30 -3.69
N SER A 84 4.30 -14.85 -3.31
CA SER A 84 5.55 -14.61 -4.01
C SER A 84 5.41 -15.00 -5.48
N CYS A 85 5.77 -14.09 -6.37
CA CYS A 85 5.77 -14.20 -7.82
C CYS A 85 7.22 -14.23 -8.29
N ARG A 86 7.76 -15.44 -8.47
CA ARG A 86 9.21 -15.65 -8.65
C ARG A 86 9.71 -15.11 -9.97
N ASP A 87 8.93 -15.24 -11.04
CA ASP A 87 9.28 -14.79 -12.38
C ASP A 87 9.21 -13.26 -12.50
N LEU A 88 8.66 -12.57 -11.49
CA LEU A 88 8.68 -11.11 -11.42
C LEU A 88 10.12 -10.57 -11.37
N ARG A 89 11.03 -11.33 -10.73
CA ARG A 89 12.46 -11.08 -10.79
C ARG A 89 12.99 -11.43 -12.17
N GLY A 90 13.37 -10.41 -12.94
CA GLY A 90 13.86 -10.60 -14.31
C GLY A 90 12.74 -10.80 -15.34
N ALA A 91 11.51 -10.39 -15.01
CA ALA A 91 10.40 -10.37 -15.94
C ALA A 91 10.75 -9.56 -17.20
N GLU A 92 10.58 -10.17 -18.37
CA GLU A 92 10.72 -9.47 -19.66
C GLU A 92 9.47 -8.67 -19.99
N ARG A 93 8.31 -9.26 -19.67
CA ARG A 93 6.99 -8.70 -19.95
C ARG A 93 6.05 -8.97 -18.79
N LEU A 94 5.15 -8.03 -18.57
CA LEU A 94 4.15 -8.09 -17.52
C LEU A 94 2.81 -7.60 -18.09
N ALA A 95 1.74 -8.30 -17.75
CA ALA A 95 0.38 -7.93 -18.09
C ALA A 95 -0.53 -8.10 -16.88
N PHE A 96 -1.66 -7.42 -16.87
CA PHE A 96 -2.69 -7.56 -15.84
C PHE A 96 -3.98 -8.07 -16.48
N SER A 97 -4.71 -8.94 -15.77
CA SER A 97 -6.12 -9.14 -16.10
C SER A 97 -6.92 -7.92 -15.66
N THR A 98 -8.09 -7.74 -16.26
CA THR A 98 -8.99 -6.64 -15.91
C THR A 98 -10.42 -7.14 -15.85
N THR A 99 -11.20 -6.54 -14.97
CA THR A 99 -12.65 -6.75 -14.87
C THR A 99 -13.36 -5.51 -15.40
N VAL A 100 -14.07 -5.63 -16.52
CA VAL A 100 -14.82 -4.52 -17.16
C VAL A 100 -13.89 -3.30 -17.41
N SER A 101 -12.70 -3.53 -17.95
CA SER A 101 -11.65 -2.50 -18.18
C SER A 101 -11.06 -1.84 -16.94
N ASP A 102 -11.43 -2.28 -15.74
CA ASP A 102 -10.84 -1.84 -14.48
C ASP A 102 -9.87 -2.90 -13.95
N LEU A 103 -8.84 -2.45 -13.24
CA LEU A 103 -7.97 -3.34 -12.48
C LEU A 103 -8.45 -3.39 -11.02
N THR A 104 -8.69 -4.58 -10.48
CA THR A 104 -9.24 -4.79 -9.13
C THR A 104 -8.36 -5.70 -8.28
N ASP A 105 -8.67 -5.83 -6.99
CA ASP A 105 -8.01 -6.78 -6.08
C ASP A 105 -8.36 -8.26 -6.37
N LYS A 106 -9.26 -8.52 -7.32
CA LYS A 106 -9.62 -9.88 -7.78
C LYS A 106 -8.91 -10.28 -9.07
N ASP A 107 -8.22 -9.33 -9.68
CA ASP A 107 -7.44 -9.55 -10.89
C ASP A 107 -6.08 -10.19 -10.59
N LYS A 108 -5.34 -10.48 -11.66
CA LYS A 108 -4.06 -11.21 -11.63
C LYS A 108 -3.01 -10.44 -12.40
N VAL A 109 -1.77 -10.57 -11.94
CA VAL A 109 -0.57 -10.21 -12.69
C VAL A 109 -0.08 -11.46 -13.43
N MET A 110 0.12 -11.33 -14.73
CA MET A 110 0.67 -12.36 -15.61
C MET A 110 2.09 -11.95 -15.98
N VAL A 111 3.06 -12.72 -15.53
CA VAL A 111 4.47 -12.41 -15.68
C VAL A 111 5.11 -13.40 -16.64
N ARG A 112 5.80 -12.89 -17.67
CA ARG A 112 6.61 -13.72 -18.56
C ARG A 112 8.07 -13.60 -18.15
N GLY A 113 8.57 -14.64 -17.49
CA GLY A 113 9.96 -14.74 -17.05
C GLY A 113 10.91 -15.26 -18.15
N PRO A 114 12.21 -15.40 -17.83
CA PRO A 114 13.24 -15.82 -18.78
C PRO A 114 13.05 -17.22 -19.37
N SER A 115 12.34 -18.10 -18.66
CA SER A 115 12.00 -19.45 -19.16
C SER A 115 11.01 -19.43 -20.33
N GLY A 116 10.37 -18.28 -20.58
CA GLY A 116 9.28 -18.14 -21.54
C GLY A 116 7.93 -18.67 -21.04
N MET A 117 7.86 -19.23 -19.83
CA MET A 117 6.61 -19.60 -19.19
C MET A 117 5.94 -18.37 -18.57
N VAL A 118 4.62 -18.44 -18.38
CA VAL A 118 3.84 -17.38 -17.76
C VAL A 118 3.45 -17.80 -16.35
N GLU A 119 3.95 -17.07 -15.35
CA GLU A 119 3.51 -17.19 -13.97
C GLU A 119 2.29 -16.28 -13.73
N THR A 120 1.27 -16.80 -13.04
CA THR A 120 0.08 -16.02 -12.67
C THR A 120 0.06 -15.76 -11.18
N CYS A 121 0.02 -14.49 -10.81
CA CYS A 121 0.12 -14.03 -9.43
C CYS A 121 -1.12 -13.20 -9.07
N TYR A 122 -1.79 -13.52 -7.96
CA TYR A 122 -3.06 -12.87 -7.62
C TYR A 122 -2.82 -11.55 -6.89
N ILE A 123 -3.59 -10.53 -7.24
CA ILE A 123 -3.50 -9.23 -6.57
C ILE A 123 -4.09 -9.34 -5.16
N ASN A 124 -3.39 -8.78 -4.18
CA ASN A 124 -3.86 -8.64 -2.81
C ASN A 124 -4.44 -7.24 -2.58
N THR A 125 -3.65 -6.20 -2.82
CA THR A 125 -4.06 -4.81 -2.61
C THR A 125 -3.54 -3.90 -3.70
N LEU A 126 -4.23 -2.77 -3.87
CA LEU A 126 -3.89 -1.69 -4.78
C LEU A 126 -3.76 -0.42 -3.96
N HIS A 127 -2.63 0.27 -4.03
CA HIS A 127 -2.45 1.56 -3.39
C HIS A 127 -2.07 2.61 -4.42
N ARG A 128 -2.70 3.79 -4.37
CA ARG A 128 -2.24 4.92 -5.18
C ARG A 128 -0.90 5.39 -4.65
N LEU A 129 0.07 5.62 -5.53
CA LEU A 129 1.35 6.19 -5.16
C LEU A 129 1.31 7.71 -5.28
N GLN A 130 1.91 8.37 -4.31
CA GLN A 130 2.13 9.81 -4.31
C GLN A 130 3.58 10.08 -4.72
N ARG A 131 3.80 10.99 -5.68
CA ARG A 131 5.17 11.43 -5.97
C ARG A 131 5.67 12.25 -4.79
N LYS A 132 6.84 11.91 -4.27
CA LYS A 132 7.58 12.83 -3.42
C LYS A 132 8.06 13.97 -4.31
N ARG A 133 7.83 15.20 -3.87
CA ARG A 133 8.38 16.37 -4.52
C ARG A 133 9.89 16.27 -4.34
N THR A 134 10.62 15.93 -5.39
CA THR A 134 12.05 16.19 -5.41
C THR A 134 12.18 17.71 -5.43
N GLU A 135 12.63 18.30 -4.34
CA GLU A 135 13.11 19.68 -4.37
C GLU A 135 14.18 19.72 -5.45
N ALA A 136 13.90 20.44 -6.53
CA ALA A 136 14.89 20.67 -7.57
C ALA A 136 16.07 21.38 -6.89
N VAL A 137 17.19 20.68 -6.74
CA VAL A 137 18.47 21.35 -6.50
C VAL A 137 18.79 22.04 -7.82
N SER A 138 18.35 23.29 -7.91
CA SER A 138 18.83 24.25 -8.90
C SER A 138 20.24 24.66 -8.46
N GLU A 139 21.25 24.19 -9.19
CA GLU A 139 22.60 24.76 -9.19
C GLU A 139 22.60 26.18 -9.78
#